data_AF-A0A3A9URC5-F1
#
_entry.id   AF-A0A3A9URC5-F1
#
_cell.length_a   1.000
_cell.length_b   1.000
_cell.length_c   1.000
_cell.angle_alpha   90.00
_cell.angle_beta   90.00
_cell.angle_gamma   90.00
#
_symmetry.space_group_name_H-M   'P 1'
#
loop_
_entity.id
_entity.type
_entity.pdbx_description
1 polymer ?
#
loop_
_entity_poly.entity_id
_entity_poly.type
_entity_poly.pdbx_seq_one_letter_code
_entity_poly.pdbx_strand_id
1 'polypeptide(L)'
;MAFLKQYENWFSRTFIIFFILFFLFQPLYKIEFLQFSELRIRAVLKIVFLFFLLVSIILLGAKKQVVFLGLGMFLCFIFGQLFLNDKFTIFNKNIFLEELVAGDIYIGIKYLFIFVVVAVVEKIKHKEKLVKNIIDVFNKIIIINTIFIIVGLLFSIDDFRSYPQSSLRFGNQGLLDLAGESLFVYIIAVIINYFRYIKTKNVIMLIVSIMGAVLLGKKAVFLFLSILLLIHLWYLNKKTILNVILLLSSVFIFFADSLMKLVASVSPFWKIIYERYGLVSTIFSRRDVLLMDVLDYIGEHWYYLNYLFGGIDYFNKRSEFGFFDLFLAFGIIGFLIYVIFLKQYFLKDQEKVVVYLILALLFVEALSGGLFINVVPMVLFYLMAQYLKNNNINEAKNIFNSNSSSR
;
A
#
# COMPACT_ATOMS: atom_id res chain seq x y z
N MET A 1 -35.48 5.77 10.93
CA MET A 1 -34.30 5.45 11.78
C MET A 1 -33.98 3.96 11.83
N ALA A 2 -34.97 3.07 11.99
CA ALA A 2 -34.75 1.61 12.00
C ALA A 2 -34.13 1.07 10.69
N PHE A 3 -34.63 1.53 9.53
CA PHE A 3 -34.09 1.16 8.21
C PHE A 3 -32.59 1.47 8.06
N LEU A 4 -32.16 2.68 8.44
CA LEU A 4 -30.75 3.08 8.36
C LEU A 4 -29.85 2.21 9.25
N LYS A 5 -30.29 1.88 10.48
CA LYS A 5 -29.54 0.99 11.37
C LYS A 5 -29.42 -0.43 10.78
N GLN A 6 -30.50 -0.94 10.18
CA GLN A 6 -30.48 -2.22 9.49
C GLN A 6 -29.53 -2.20 8.29
N TYR A 7 -29.56 -1.13 7.50
CA TYR A 7 -28.67 -0.95 6.36
C TYR A 7 -27.20 -0.83 6.76
N GLU A 8 -26.85 -0.09 7.83
CA GLU A 8 -25.47 -0.02 8.33
C GLU A 8 -24.93 -1.40 8.73
N ASN A 9 -25.76 -2.23 9.37
CA ASN A 9 -25.39 -3.60 9.72
C ASN A 9 -25.19 -4.48 8.48
N TRP A 10 -26.07 -4.35 7.49
CA TRP A 10 -25.94 -5.04 6.20
C TRP A 10 -24.66 -4.60 5.47
N PHE A 11 -24.44 -3.30 5.34
CA PHE A 11 -23.22 -2.71 4.76
C PHE A 11 -21.97 -3.28 5.42
N SER A 12 -21.93 -3.29 6.75
CA SER A 12 -20.77 -3.78 7.50
C SER A 12 -20.45 -5.25 7.20
N ARG A 13 -21.48 -6.10 7.11
CA ARG A 13 -21.33 -7.52 6.75
C ARG A 13 -20.84 -7.66 5.31
N THR A 14 -21.48 -6.96 4.37
CA THR A 14 -21.12 -7.00 2.95
C THR A 14 -19.70 -6.50 2.71
N PHE A 15 -19.27 -5.43 3.39
CA PHE A 15 -17.89 -4.94 3.32
C PHE A 15 -16.88 -6.00 3.79
N ILE A 16 -17.17 -6.68 4.92
CA ILE A 16 -16.32 -7.76 5.42
C ILE A 16 -16.27 -8.92 4.42
N ILE A 17 -17.39 -9.27 3.78
CA ILE A 17 -17.44 -10.30 2.74
C ILE A 17 -16.55 -9.90 1.56
N PHE A 18 -16.69 -8.69 1.00
CA PHE A 18 -15.82 -8.21 -0.08
C PHE A 18 -14.35 -8.21 0.34
N PHE A 19 -14.05 -7.80 1.57
CA PHE A 19 -12.70 -7.84 2.11
C PHE A 19 -12.13 -9.27 2.12
N ILE A 20 -12.88 -10.26 2.59
CA ILE A 20 -12.47 -11.68 2.57
C ILE A 20 -12.29 -12.17 1.12
N LEU A 21 -13.22 -11.83 0.22
CA LEU A 21 -13.14 -12.23 -1.19
C LEU A 21 -11.88 -11.66 -1.86
N PHE A 22 -11.47 -10.42 -1.55
CA PHE A 22 -10.22 -9.88 -2.08
C PHE A 22 -8.98 -10.72 -1.77
N PHE A 23 -8.97 -11.44 -0.65
CA PHE A 23 -7.89 -12.35 -0.28
C PHE A 23 -8.10 -13.75 -0.86
N LEU A 24 -9.32 -14.28 -0.84
CA LEU A 24 -9.63 -15.62 -1.38
C LEU A 24 -9.46 -15.72 -2.89
N PHE A 25 -9.70 -14.63 -3.64
CA PHE A 25 -9.49 -14.61 -5.08
C PHE A 25 -8.02 -14.40 -5.50
N GLN A 26 -7.08 -14.17 -4.55
CA GLN A 26 -5.66 -14.08 -4.94
C GLN A 26 -5.09 -15.44 -5.37
N PRO A 27 -5.26 -16.52 -4.59
CA PRO A 27 -4.81 -17.86 -4.98
C PRO A 27 -5.39 -18.36 -6.29
N LEU A 28 -6.67 -18.05 -6.57
CA LEU A 28 -7.35 -18.53 -7.77
C LEU A 28 -6.69 -18.06 -9.07
N TYR A 29 -5.99 -16.93 -9.04
CA TYR A 29 -5.23 -16.44 -10.20
C TYR A 29 -3.88 -17.17 -10.37
N LYS A 30 -3.32 -17.71 -9.30
CA LYS A 30 -2.06 -18.46 -9.35
C LYS A 30 -2.25 -19.83 -9.96
N ILE A 31 -3.37 -20.47 -9.64
CA ILE A 31 -3.77 -21.74 -10.25
C ILE A 31 -4.09 -21.42 -11.72
N GLU A 32 -3.30 -21.97 -12.64
CA GLU A 32 -3.27 -21.67 -14.10
C GLU A 32 -4.64 -21.70 -14.81
N PHE A 33 -5.68 -22.23 -14.17
CA PHE A 33 -7.05 -22.35 -14.66
C PHE A 33 -7.72 -21.02 -15.07
N LEU A 34 -7.16 -19.87 -14.70
CA LEU A 34 -7.69 -18.54 -15.02
C LEU A 34 -6.72 -17.63 -15.80
N GLN A 35 -5.55 -18.11 -16.19
CA GLN A 35 -4.65 -17.34 -17.07
C GLN A 35 -5.21 -17.16 -18.49
N PHE A 36 -6.20 -17.99 -18.87
CA PHE A 36 -6.84 -17.98 -20.20
C PHE A 36 -8.14 -17.17 -20.28
N SER A 37 -8.66 -16.60 -19.18
CA SER A 37 -9.84 -15.74 -19.28
C SER A 37 -9.40 -14.29 -19.49
N GLU A 38 -9.76 -13.70 -20.64
CA GLU A 38 -9.63 -12.26 -20.94
C GLU A 38 -10.21 -11.37 -19.81
N LEU A 39 -11.15 -11.92 -19.03
CA LEU A 39 -11.69 -11.32 -17.83
C LEU A 39 -10.76 -11.48 -16.63
N ARG A 40 -10.04 -10.41 -16.29
CA ARG A 40 -9.33 -10.27 -15.01
C ARG A 40 -10.35 -10.28 -13.86
N ILE A 41 -10.68 -11.45 -13.30
CA ILE A 41 -11.67 -11.62 -12.21
C ILE A 41 -11.44 -10.65 -11.03
N ARG A 42 -10.18 -10.34 -10.72
CA ARG A 42 -9.83 -9.36 -9.68
C ARG A 42 -10.31 -7.95 -10.00
N ALA A 43 -10.22 -7.53 -11.27
CA ALA A 43 -10.73 -6.25 -11.72
C ALA A 43 -12.27 -6.23 -11.61
N VAL A 44 -12.94 -7.31 -12.01
CA VAL A 44 -14.39 -7.46 -11.86
C VAL A 44 -14.80 -7.34 -10.38
N LEU A 45 -14.13 -8.03 -9.46
CA LEU A 45 -14.41 -7.93 -8.03
C LEU A 45 -14.24 -6.50 -7.50
N LYS A 46 -13.21 -5.78 -7.95
CA LYS A 46 -12.98 -4.37 -7.59
C LYS A 46 -14.09 -3.46 -8.14
N ILE A 47 -14.54 -3.66 -9.38
CA ILE A 47 -15.63 -2.90 -10.01
C ILE A 47 -16.96 -3.17 -9.29
N VAL A 48 -17.28 -4.43 -9.00
CA VAL A 48 -18.48 -4.80 -8.25
C VAL A 48 -18.46 -4.18 -6.85
N PHE A 49 -17.30 -4.20 -6.18
CA PHE A 49 -17.16 -3.56 -4.87
C PHE A 49 -17.29 -2.03 -4.98
N LEU A 50 -16.74 -1.41 -6.02
CA LEU A 50 -16.90 0.02 -6.28
C LEU A 50 -18.37 0.39 -6.47
N PHE A 51 -19.10 -0.38 -7.29
CA PHE A 51 -20.53 -0.19 -7.50
C PHE A 51 -21.32 -0.30 -6.20
N PHE A 52 -21.03 -1.32 -5.38
CA PHE A 52 -21.61 -1.46 -4.04
C PHE A 52 -21.37 -0.21 -3.17
N LEU A 53 -20.16 0.36 -3.19
CA LEU A 53 -19.85 1.57 -2.45
C LEU A 53 -20.59 2.80 -2.99
N LEU A 54 -20.73 2.93 -4.32
CA LEU A 54 -21.50 4.02 -4.94
C LEU A 54 -22.98 3.95 -4.57
N VAL A 55 -23.59 2.75 -4.59
CA VAL A 55 -24.96 2.54 -4.09
C VAL A 55 -25.05 2.91 -2.60
N SER A 56 -24.02 2.58 -1.82
CA SER A 56 -23.95 2.94 -0.40
C SER A 56 -23.87 4.45 -0.19
N ILE A 57 -23.22 5.21 -1.09
CA ILE A 57 -23.24 6.69 -1.05
C ILE A 57 -24.66 7.22 -1.22
N ILE A 58 -25.47 6.64 -2.10
CA ILE A 58 -26.87 7.06 -2.32
C ILE A 58 -27.70 6.78 -1.06
N LEU A 59 -27.50 5.62 -0.42
CA LEU A 59 -28.34 5.15 0.68
C LEU A 59 -27.92 5.69 2.06
N LEU A 60 -26.62 5.83 2.33
CA LEU A 60 -26.07 6.35 3.61
C LEU A 60 -25.63 7.81 3.53
N GLY A 61 -25.50 8.35 2.33
CA GLY A 61 -24.81 9.61 2.08
C GLY A 61 -23.29 9.43 2.04
N ALA A 62 -22.59 10.55 1.78
CA ALA A 62 -21.13 10.61 1.77
C ALA A 62 -20.61 11.78 2.59
N LYS A 63 -19.37 11.66 3.09
CA LYS A 63 -18.66 12.81 3.66
C LYS A 63 -18.28 13.78 2.53
N LYS A 64 -19.06 14.86 2.38
CA LYS A 64 -18.92 15.87 1.31
C LYS A 64 -17.48 16.29 1.01
N GLN A 65 -16.68 16.57 2.06
CA GLN A 65 -15.28 16.96 1.89
C GLN A 65 -14.43 15.91 1.15
N VAL A 66 -14.62 14.62 1.44
CA VAL A 66 -13.92 13.54 0.73
C VAL A 66 -14.34 13.48 -0.73
N VAL A 67 -15.63 13.64 -0.99
CA VAL A 67 -16.18 13.65 -2.35
C VAL A 67 -15.58 14.81 -3.15
N PHE A 68 -15.47 16.01 -2.57
CA PHE A 68 -14.83 17.14 -3.24
C PHE A 68 -13.34 16.89 -3.54
N LEU A 69 -12.59 16.30 -2.61
CA LEU A 69 -11.19 15.92 -2.86
C LEU A 69 -11.09 14.86 -3.97
N GLY A 70 -11.96 13.84 -3.95
CA GLY A 70 -12.01 12.79 -4.98
C GLY A 70 -12.40 13.34 -6.36
N LEU A 71 -13.35 14.27 -6.41
CA LEU A 71 -13.72 14.97 -7.65
C LEU A 71 -12.56 15.83 -8.17
N GLY A 72 -11.84 16.53 -7.29
CA GLY A 72 -10.64 17.28 -7.66
C GLY A 72 -9.56 16.39 -8.27
N MET A 73 -9.30 15.22 -7.66
CA MET A 73 -8.39 14.21 -8.22
C MET A 73 -8.85 13.70 -9.59
N PHE A 74 -10.15 13.40 -9.73
CA PHE A 74 -10.72 12.94 -10.99
C PHE A 74 -10.59 14.00 -12.08
N LEU A 75 -10.85 15.27 -11.78
CA LEU A 75 -10.67 16.36 -12.73
C LEU A 75 -9.20 16.52 -13.13
N CYS A 76 -8.24 16.39 -12.20
CA CYS A 76 -6.82 16.41 -12.54
C CYS A 76 -6.48 15.30 -13.53
N PHE A 77 -6.95 14.07 -13.29
CA PHE A 77 -6.73 12.96 -14.22
C PHE A 77 -7.31 13.24 -15.61
N ILE A 78 -8.57 13.71 -15.70
CA ILE A 78 -9.20 14.02 -16.98
C ILE A 78 -8.44 15.14 -17.71
N PHE A 79 -8.09 16.23 -17.04
CA PHE A 79 -7.31 17.30 -17.66
C PHE A 79 -5.92 16.82 -18.09
N GLY A 80 -5.22 16.06 -17.25
CA GLY A 80 -3.91 15.50 -17.59
C GLY A 80 -3.97 14.64 -18.85
N GLN A 81 -4.99 13.79 -18.96
CA GLN A 81 -5.23 12.95 -20.12
C GLN A 81 -5.65 13.72 -21.38
N LEU A 82 -6.40 14.82 -21.25
CA LEU A 82 -6.79 15.69 -22.37
C LEU A 82 -5.60 16.44 -22.98
N PHE A 83 -4.58 16.76 -22.18
CA PHE A 83 -3.42 17.50 -22.63
C PHE A 83 -2.25 16.60 -23.07
N LEU A 84 -2.39 15.28 -23.04
CA LEU A 84 -1.39 14.39 -23.66
C LEU A 84 -1.45 14.47 -25.19
N ASN A 85 -0.34 14.20 -25.86
CA ASN A 85 -0.31 14.09 -27.32
C ASN A 85 -1.31 13.01 -27.80
N ASP A 86 -2.00 13.28 -28.92
CA ASP A 86 -3.15 12.50 -29.44
C ASP A 86 -2.94 10.97 -29.52
N LYS A 87 -1.69 10.50 -29.63
CA LYS A 87 -1.34 9.07 -29.65
C LYS A 87 -1.47 8.37 -28.30
N PHE A 88 -1.38 9.10 -27.19
CA PHE A 88 -1.31 8.57 -25.84
C PHE A 88 -2.49 8.98 -24.96
N THR A 89 -3.51 9.62 -25.55
CA THR A 89 -4.71 9.99 -24.80
C THR A 89 -5.67 8.80 -24.71
N ILE A 90 -6.35 8.67 -23.57
CA ILE A 90 -7.47 7.73 -23.39
C ILE A 90 -8.66 7.98 -24.32
N PHE A 91 -8.66 9.08 -25.08
CA PHE A 91 -9.76 9.53 -25.94
C PHE A 91 -9.60 9.09 -27.40
N ASN A 92 -8.48 8.45 -27.76
CA ASN A 92 -8.30 7.91 -29.10
C ASN A 92 -9.08 6.58 -29.28
N LYS A 93 -9.80 6.43 -30.39
CA LYS A 93 -10.97 5.53 -30.50
C LYS A 93 -10.63 4.03 -30.63
N ASN A 94 -11.60 3.22 -30.16
CA ASN A 94 -11.77 1.74 -30.20
C ASN A 94 -11.20 0.89 -29.05
N ILE A 95 -10.66 1.49 -27.98
CA ILE A 95 -9.95 0.75 -26.92
C ILE A 95 -10.56 0.97 -25.51
N PHE A 96 -11.74 1.61 -25.40
CA PHE A 96 -12.33 1.99 -24.09
C PHE A 96 -12.50 0.81 -23.10
N LEU A 97 -12.84 -0.39 -23.59
CA LEU A 97 -12.94 -1.57 -22.72
C LEU A 97 -11.57 -2.02 -22.19
N GLU A 98 -10.52 -1.96 -23.00
CA GLU A 98 -9.16 -2.30 -22.55
C GLU A 98 -8.64 -1.24 -21.57
N GLU A 99 -8.94 0.04 -21.81
CA GLU A 99 -8.65 1.14 -20.88
C GLU A 99 -9.31 0.93 -19.51
N LEU A 100 -10.56 0.47 -19.49
CA LEU A 100 -11.30 0.17 -18.25
C LEU A 100 -10.78 -1.06 -17.51
N VAL A 101 -10.22 -2.05 -18.20
CA VAL A 101 -9.78 -3.33 -17.61
C VAL A 101 -8.29 -3.32 -17.25
N ALA A 102 -7.47 -2.59 -18.01
CA ALA A 102 -6.02 -2.67 -17.94
C ALA A 102 -5.26 -1.35 -18.16
N GLY A 103 -5.87 -0.35 -18.81
CA GLY A 103 -5.20 0.91 -19.15
C GLY A 103 -5.24 1.99 -18.06
N ASP A 104 -5.08 3.23 -18.48
CA ASP A 104 -4.91 4.39 -17.61
C ASP A 104 -6.18 4.72 -16.85
N ILE A 105 -7.36 4.50 -17.46
CA ILE A 105 -8.65 4.68 -16.78
C ILE A 105 -8.74 3.72 -15.58
N TYR A 106 -8.39 2.44 -15.78
CA TYR A 106 -8.35 1.46 -14.68
C TYR A 106 -7.43 1.92 -13.56
N ILE A 107 -6.25 2.45 -13.90
CA ILE A 107 -5.27 2.94 -12.91
C ILE A 107 -5.78 4.17 -12.17
N GLY A 108 -6.36 5.15 -12.89
CA GLY A 108 -7.04 6.30 -12.30
C GLY A 108 -8.14 5.89 -11.32
N ILE A 109 -8.96 4.91 -11.69
CA ILE A 109 -9.99 4.33 -10.81
C ILE A 109 -9.36 3.73 -9.55
N LYS A 110 -8.23 3.00 -9.64
CA LYS A 110 -7.56 2.43 -8.45
C LYS A 110 -7.12 3.51 -7.47
N TYR A 111 -6.58 4.63 -7.94
CA TYR A 111 -6.19 5.77 -7.09
C TYR A 111 -7.42 6.46 -6.46
N LEU A 112 -8.51 6.60 -7.21
CA LEU A 112 -9.75 7.21 -6.73
C LEU A 112 -10.54 6.33 -5.77
N PHE A 113 -10.32 5.01 -5.82
CA PHE A 113 -11.03 4.02 -5.03
C PHE A 113 -11.08 4.35 -3.54
N ILE A 114 -9.94 4.79 -2.99
CA ILE A 114 -9.84 5.08 -1.55
C ILE A 114 -10.72 6.26 -1.13
N PHE A 115 -10.92 7.26 -2.00
CA PHE A 115 -11.81 8.38 -1.70
C PHE A 115 -13.25 7.91 -1.52
N VAL A 116 -13.71 7.00 -2.38
CA VAL A 116 -15.06 6.42 -2.27
C VAL A 116 -15.22 5.62 -0.98
N VAL A 117 -14.24 4.79 -0.63
CA VAL A 117 -14.23 4.02 0.63
C VAL A 117 -14.32 4.95 1.84
N VAL A 118 -13.44 5.96 1.92
CA VAL A 118 -13.41 6.90 3.06
C VAL A 118 -14.70 7.72 3.10
N ALA A 119 -15.25 8.13 1.95
CA ALA A 119 -16.48 8.92 1.88
C ALA A 119 -17.68 8.19 2.53
N VAL A 120 -17.78 6.87 2.34
CA VAL A 120 -18.85 6.03 2.92
C VAL A 120 -18.54 5.65 4.36
N VAL A 121 -17.33 5.15 4.66
CA VAL A 121 -16.99 4.64 5.99
C VAL A 121 -17.07 5.73 7.07
N GLU A 122 -16.72 6.97 6.72
CA GLU A 122 -16.85 8.12 7.63
C GLU A 122 -18.31 8.51 7.96
N LYS A 123 -19.31 7.94 7.28
CA LYS A 123 -20.73 8.14 7.57
C LYS A 123 -21.34 7.09 8.48
N ILE A 124 -20.67 5.96 8.68
CA ILE A 124 -21.19 4.86 9.49
C ILE A 124 -21.08 5.22 10.97
N LYS A 125 -22.20 5.22 11.69
CA LYS A 125 -22.24 5.61 13.10
C LYS A 125 -21.33 4.74 13.99
N HIS A 126 -21.27 3.44 13.70
CA HIS A 126 -20.48 2.47 14.44
C HIS A 126 -19.24 1.98 13.66
N LYS A 127 -18.59 2.89 12.91
CA LYS A 127 -17.43 2.55 12.07
C LYS A 127 -16.28 1.86 12.84
N GLU A 128 -16.09 2.19 14.12
CA GLU A 128 -15.04 1.58 14.96
C GLU A 128 -15.20 0.06 15.07
N LYS A 129 -16.44 -0.42 15.20
CA LYS A 129 -16.76 -1.85 15.26
C LYS A 129 -16.49 -2.53 13.92
N LEU A 130 -16.86 -1.90 12.81
CA LEU A 130 -16.55 -2.39 11.46
C LEU A 130 -15.03 -2.52 11.27
N VAL A 131 -14.29 -1.45 11.57
CA VAL A 131 -12.83 -1.41 11.46
C VAL A 131 -12.19 -2.51 12.31
N LYS A 132 -12.58 -2.64 13.59
CA LYS A 132 -12.07 -3.69 14.47
C LYS A 132 -12.31 -5.09 13.89
N ASN A 133 -13.53 -5.38 13.45
CA ASN A 133 -13.87 -6.68 12.87
C ASN A 133 -13.02 -6.99 11.62
N ILE A 134 -12.80 -6.01 10.75
CA ILE A 134 -11.96 -6.20 9.56
C ILE A 134 -10.50 -6.44 9.97
N ILE A 135 -9.95 -5.69 10.93
CA ILE A 135 -8.59 -5.91 11.43
C ILE A 135 -8.44 -7.30 12.07
N ASP A 136 -9.45 -7.80 12.77
CA ASP A 136 -9.40 -9.14 13.37
C ASP A 136 -9.45 -10.24 12.29
N VAL A 137 -10.27 -10.07 11.24
CA VAL A 137 -10.24 -10.95 10.05
C VAL A 137 -8.89 -10.87 9.35
N PHE A 138 -8.36 -9.67 9.17
CA PHE A 138 -7.07 -9.43 8.55
C PHE A 138 -5.93 -10.16 9.26
N ASN A 139 -5.87 -10.11 10.59
CA ASN A 139 -4.85 -10.83 11.36
C ASN A 139 -4.92 -12.35 11.16
N LYS A 140 -6.14 -12.92 11.05
CA LYS A 140 -6.32 -14.35 10.73
C LYS A 140 -5.78 -14.68 9.34
N ILE A 141 -6.06 -13.83 8.36
CA ILE A 141 -5.54 -13.97 6.99
C ILE A 141 -4.00 -13.94 7.00
N ILE A 142 -3.38 -13.04 7.77
CA ILE A 142 -1.92 -12.97 7.90
C ILE A 142 -1.33 -14.25 8.50
N ILE A 143 -1.93 -14.81 9.55
CA ILE A 143 -1.50 -16.09 10.12
C ILE A 143 -1.55 -17.19 9.06
N ILE A 144 -2.70 -17.35 8.41
CA ILE A 144 -2.91 -18.36 7.37
C ILE A 144 -1.88 -18.19 6.25
N ASN A 145 -1.73 -16.98 5.72
CA ASN A 145 -0.80 -16.71 4.64
C ASN A 145 0.66 -16.96 5.07
N THR A 146 1.03 -16.63 6.31
CA THR A 146 2.37 -16.89 6.84
C THR A 146 2.66 -18.40 6.90
N ILE A 147 1.67 -19.21 7.28
CA ILE A 147 1.78 -20.68 7.21
C ILE A 147 2.07 -21.13 5.77
N PHE A 148 1.33 -20.61 4.79
CA PHE A 148 1.58 -20.93 3.38
C PHE A 148 2.95 -20.45 2.87
N ILE A 149 3.46 -19.32 3.36
CA ILE A 149 4.82 -18.86 3.06
C ILE A 149 5.87 -19.88 3.56
N ILE A 150 5.70 -20.36 4.79
CA ILE A 150 6.61 -21.34 5.41
C ILE A 150 6.53 -22.68 4.66
N VAL A 151 5.32 -23.17 4.39
CA VAL A 151 5.09 -24.38 3.61
C VAL A 151 5.73 -24.26 2.22
N GLY A 152 5.50 -23.13 1.53
CA GLY A 152 6.14 -22.87 0.24
C GLY A 152 7.66 -22.85 0.29
N LEU A 153 8.25 -22.37 1.40
CA LEU A 153 9.69 -22.39 1.61
C LEU A 153 10.22 -23.80 1.86
N LEU A 154 9.60 -24.56 2.77
CA LEU A 154 10.07 -25.89 3.17
C LEU A 154 9.93 -26.92 2.04
N PHE A 155 8.83 -26.85 1.30
CA PHE A 155 8.54 -27.77 0.20
C PHE A 155 8.92 -27.21 -1.17
N SER A 156 9.52 -26.02 -1.23
CA SER A 156 9.94 -25.36 -2.48
C SER A 156 8.82 -25.21 -3.54
N ILE A 157 7.57 -25.03 -3.11
CA ILE A 157 6.39 -24.94 -4.00
C ILE A 157 6.45 -23.65 -4.83
N ASP A 158 6.54 -23.79 -6.16
CA ASP A 158 6.70 -22.68 -7.09
C ASP A 158 5.55 -21.65 -7.03
N ASP A 159 4.30 -22.11 -6.87
CA ASP A 159 3.12 -21.23 -6.77
C ASP A 159 3.18 -20.24 -5.59
N PHE A 160 3.90 -20.59 -4.53
CA PHE A 160 4.04 -19.74 -3.35
C PHE A 160 5.23 -18.78 -3.43
N ARG A 161 6.06 -18.88 -4.48
CA ARG A 161 7.22 -17.99 -4.68
C ARG A 161 6.80 -16.56 -4.99
N SER A 162 7.59 -15.62 -4.50
CA SER A 162 7.46 -14.20 -4.85
C SER A 162 7.96 -13.90 -6.25
N TYR A 163 8.86 -14.75 -6.78
CA TYR A 163 9.50 -14.60 -8.08
C TYR A 163 9.49 -15.94 -8.83
N PRO A 164 8.32 -16.45 -9.27
CA PRO A 164 8.20 -17.76 -9.91
C PRO A 164 9.05 -17.86 -11.19
N GLN A 165 9.20 -16.75 -11.91
CA GLN A 165 9.99 -16.67 -13.15
C GLN A 165 11.52 -16.55 -12.92
N SER A 166 11.99 -16.48 -11.67
CA SER A 166 13.41 -16.28 -11.37
C SER A 166 13.84 -17.14 -10.18
N SER A 167 14.43 -18.30 -10.47
CA SER A 167 15.02 -19.20 -9.46
C SER A 167 16.14 -18.57 -8.63
N LEU A 168 16.76 -17.48 -9.12
CA LEU A 168 17.86 -16.80 -8.45
C LEU A 168 17.43 -15.84 -7.33
N ARG A 169 16.12 -15.56 -7.19
CA ARG A 169 15.60 -14.58 -6.21
C ARG A 169 14.92 -15.30 -5.06
N PHE A 170 15.35 -14.99 -3.84
CA PHE A 170 14.71 -15.49 -2.63
C PHE A 170 13.37 -14.80 -2.35
N GLY A 171 12.40 -15.56 -1.85
CA GLY A 171 11.19 -15.05 -1.22
C GLY A 171 9.93 -15.83 -1.56
N ASN A 172 9.04 -16.00 -0.59
CA ASN A 172 7.72 -16.63 -0.73
C ASN A 172 6.63 -15.68 -0.27
N GLN A 173 5.57 -15.55 -1.07
CA GLN A 173 4.42 -14.69 -0.78
C GLN A 173 3.15 -15.46 -0.37
N GLY A 174 3.22 -16.80 -0.41
CA GLY A 174 2.13 -17.68 0.01
C GLY A 174 0.95 -17.56 -0.93
N LEU A 175 -0.25 -17.38 -0.37
CA LEU A 175 -1.51 -17.17 -1.09
C LEU A 175 -1.64 -15.78 -1.71
N LEU A 176 -0.90 -14.79 -1.19
CA LEU A 176 -0.88 -13.46 -1.79
C LEU A 176 -0.05 -13.48 -3.07
N ASP A 177 -0.51 -12.78 -4.10
CA ASP A 177 0.02 -12.95 -5.45
C ASP A 177 0.76 -11.74 -6.02
N LEU A 178 0.25 -10.53 -5.79
CA LEU A 178 0.87 -9.33 -6.34
C LEU A 178 2.04 -8.89 -5.46
N ALA A 179 3.25 -8.87 -6.04
CA ALA A 179 4.48 -8.52 -5.35
C ALA A 179 4.44 -7.12 -4.71
N GLY A 180 3.75 -6.13 -5.30
CA GLY A 180 3.54 -4.83 -4.66
C GLY A 180 2.53 -4.90 -3.50
N GLU A 181 1.46 -5.68 -3.64
CA GLU A 181 0.38 -5.74 -2.64
C GLU A 181 0.81 -6.47 -1.37
N SER A 182 1.48 -7.63 -1.51
CA SER A 182 1.91 -8.43 -0.35
C SER A 182 2.94 -7.72 0.52
N LEU A 183 3.75 -6.81 -0.05
CA LEU A 183 4.69 -5.98 0.70
C LEU A 183 3.96 -5.11 1.74
N PHE A 184 3.04 -4.26 1.29
CA PHE A 184 2.35 -3.32 2.19
C PHE A 184 1.36 -4.02 3.10
N VAL A 185 0.75 -5.12 2.65
CA VAL A 185 -0.09 -5.98 3.51
C VAL A 185 0.70 -6.42 4.75
N TYR A 186 1.92 -6.95 4.57
CA TYR A 186 2.73 -7.39 5.71
C TYR A 186 3.29 -6.22 6.53
N ILE A 187 3.69 -5.09 5.91
CA ILE A 187 4.10 -3.89 6.65
C ILE A 187 2.96 -3.39 7.56
N ILE A 188 1.73 -3.32 7.05
CA ILE A 188 0.54 -2.94 7.82
C ILE A 188 0.30 -3.92 8.97
N ALA A 189 0.43 -5.22 8.73
CA ALA A 189 0.32 -6.23 9.78
C ALA A 189 1.36 -6.04 10.89
N VAL A 190 2.62 -5.76 10.51
CA VAL A 190 3.69 -5.45 11.47
C VAL A 190 3.36 -4.19 12.27
N ILE A 191 2.88 -3.12 11.65
CA ILE A 191 2.51 -1.87 12.37
C ILE A 191 1.41 -2.15 13.41
N ILE A 192 0.33 -2.83 13.00
CA ILE A 192 -0.80 -3.15 13.90
C ILE A 192 -0.31 -3.97 15.10
N ASN A 193 0.47 -5.02 14.83
CA ASN A 193 0.91 -5.94 15.88
C ASN A 193 2.06 -5.36 16.72
N TYR A 194 2.87 -4.45 16.17
CA TYR A 194 3.86 -3.68 16.93
C TYR A 194 3.18 -2.72 17.91
N PHE A 195 2.14 -2.02 17.45
CA PHE A 195 1.38 -1.13 18.32
C PHE A 195 0.67 -1.90 19.44
N ARG A 196 0.08 -3.06 19.12
CA ARG A 196 -0.46 -3.98 20.12
C ARG A 196 0.62 -4.45 21.09
N TYR A 197 1.81 -4.82 20.60
CA TYR A 197 2.94 -5.21 21.46
C TYR A 197 3.35 -4.10 22.44
N ILE A 198 3.45 -2.84 22.00
CA ILE A 198 3.78 -1.73 22.91
C ILE A 198 2.82 -1.70 24.10
N LYS A 199 1.52 -1.88 23.82
CA LYS A 199 0.42 -1.77 24.78
C LYS A 199 0.22 -3.01 25.66
N THR A 200 0.12 -4.19 25.05
CA THR A 200 -0.26 -5.44 25.74
C THR A 200 0.92 -6.34 26.05
N LYS A 201 2.11 -6.03 25.52
CA LYS A 201 3.31 -6.89 25.56
C LYS A 201 3.13 -8.25 24.88
N ASN A 202 2.07 -8.46 24.11
CA ASN A 202 1.90 -9.67 23.31
C ASN A 202 2.84 -9.65 22.10
N VAL A 203 3.83 -10.54 22.11
CA VAL A 203 4.89 -10.62 21.09
C VAL A 203 4.54 -11.59 19.94
N ILE A 204 3.65 -12.57 20.17
CA ILE A 204 3.44 -13.69 19.24
C ILE A 204 2.99 -13.19 17.87
N MET A 205 1.95 -12.36 17.82
CA MET A 205 1.44 -11.84 16.55
C MET A 205 2.43 -10.92 15.83
N LEU A 206 3.29 -10.23 16.59
CA LEU A 206 4.35 -9.40 16.02
C LEU A 206 5.41 -10.29 15.36
N ILE A 207 5.87 -11.36 16.02
CA ILE A 207 6.81 -12.32 15.46
C ILE A 207 6.24 -12.96 14.20
N VAL A 208 4.98 -13.43 14.23
CA VAL A 208 4.33 -14.02 13.05
C VAL A 208 4.32 -13.04 11.87
N SER A 209 3.96 -11.78 12.12
CA SER A 209 3.92 -10.74 11.08
C SER A 209 5.31 -10.41 10.54
N ILE A 210 6.32 -10.29 11.40
CA ILE A 210 7.71 -10.02 11.00
C ILE A 210 8.27 -11.20 10.20
N MET A 211 8.05 -12.43 10.67
CA MET A 211 8.50 -13.65 10.00
C MET A 211 7.90 -13.72 8.59
N GLY A 212 6.59 -13.57 8.45
CA GLY A 212 5.94 -13.54 7.14
C GLY A 212 6.47 -12.42 6.25
N ALA A 213 6.72 -11.23 6.79
CA ALA A 213 7.28 -10.10 6.05
C ALA A 213 8.71 -10.37 5.55
N VAL A 214 9.61 -10.88 6.41
CA VAL A 214 11.01 -11.18 6.06
C VAL A 214 11.08 -12.27 4.99
N LEU A 215 10.25 -13.31 5.12
CA LEU A 215 10.19 -14.42 4.18
C LEU A 215 9.63 -14.03 2.80
N LEU A 216 9.05 -12.84 2.62
CA LEU A 216 8.75 -12.28 1.29
C LEU A 216 10.01 -12.02 0.45
N GLY A 217 11.19 -11.88 1.07
CA GLY A 217 12.44 -11.63 0.35
C GLY A 217 12.51 -10.27 -0.36
N LYS A 218 11.82 -9.24 0.16
CA LYS A 218 11.77 -7.90 -0.44
C LYS A 218 12.62 -6.91 0.34
N LYS A 219 13.54 -6.22 -0.35
CA LYS A 219 14.40 -5.17 0.22
C LYS A 219 13.63 -4.11 1.02
N ALA A 220 12.47 -3.70 0.50
CA ALA A 220 11.60 -2.72 1.14
C ALA A 220 11.10 -3.13 2.54
N VAL A 221 10.94 -4.44 2.81
CA VAL A 221 10.60 -4.93 4.16
C VAL A 221 11.75 -4.69 5.11
N PHE A 222 12.98 -4.99 4.72
CA PHE A 222 14.17 -4.78 5.56
C PHE A 222 14.37 -3.28 5.84
N LEU A 223 14.12 -2.43 4.84
CA LEU A 223 14.10 -0.98 5.04
C LEU A 223 13.05 -0.59 6.09
N PHE A 224 11.81 -1.06 5.96
CA PHE A 224 10.75 -0.80 6.93
C PHE A 224 11.12 -1.26 8.35
N LEU A 225 11.60 -2.49 8.51
CA LEU A 225 11.98 -3.05 9.81
C LEU A 225 13.15 -2.30 10.44
N SER A 226 14.09 -1.81 9.63
CA SER A 226 15.19 -0.96 10.10
C SER A 226 14.67 0.38 10.65
N ILE A 227 13.77 1.04 9.92
CA ILE A 227 13.13 2.28 10.38
C ILE A 227 12.28 2.02 11.64
N LEU A 228 11.56 0.90 11.69
CA LEU A 228 10.79 0.49 12.85
C LEU A 228 11.68 0.30 14.08
N LEU A 229 12.84 -0.31 13.93
CA LEU A 229 13.82 -0.45 15.01
C LEU A 229 14.31 0.92 15.49
N LEU A 230 14.60 1.86 14.58
CA LEU A 230 14.98 3.22 14.96
C LEU A 230 13.87 3.94 15.73
N ILE A 231 12.61 3.82 15.29
CA ILE A 231 11.44 4.34 15.99
C ILE A 231 11.33 3.70 17.38
N HIS A 232 11.55 2.39 17.50
CA HIS A 232 11.49 1.67 18.76
C HIS A 232 12.60 2.11 19.73
N LEU A 233 13.84 2.22 19.27
CA LEU A 233 14.97 2.68 20.08
C LEU A 233 14.79 4.13 20.53
N TRP A 234 14.24 4.99 19.66
CA TRP A 234 13.87 6.35 20.01
C TRP A 234 12.77 6.39 21.08
N TYR A 235 11.73 5.55 20.93
CA TYR A 235 10.66 5.40 21.91
C TYR A 235 11.18 4.92 23.29
N LEU A 236 12.19 4.03 23.30
CA LEU A 236 12.88 3.59 24.52
C LEU A 236 13.95 4.58 25.03
N ASN A 237 14.12 5.74 24.38
CA ASN A 237 15.13 6.76 24.70
C ASN A 237 16.59 6.24 24.71
N LYS A 238 16.91 5.25 23.86
CA LYS A 238 18.25 4.65 23.75
C LYS A 238 19.17 5.43 22.80
N LYS A 239 19.41 6.70 23.10
CA LYS A 239 20.16 7.65 22.23
C LYS A 239 21.56 7.19 21.86
N THR A 240 22.29 6.54 22.77
CA THR A 240 23.64 6.03 22.48
C THR A 240 23.64 4.99 21.36
N ILE A 241 22.66 4.07 21.36
CA ILE A 241 22.54 3.05 20.31
C ILE A 241 22.20 3.70 18.97
N LEU A 242 21.30 4.70 18.97
CA LEU A 242 20.97 5.46 17.76
C LEU A 242 22.21 6.16 17.17
N ASN A 243 23.04 6.79 18.01
CA ASN A 243 24.27 7.45 17.55
C ASN A 243 25.27 6.44 16.95
N VAL A 244 25.38 5.24 17.54
CA VAL A 244 26.21 4.16 17.00
C VAL A 244 25.67 3.69 15.65
N ILE A 245 24.36 3.49 15.51
CA ILE A 245 23.75 3.11 14.22
C ILE A 245 24.01 4.20 13.17
N LEU A 246 23.86 5.48 13.52
CA LEU A 246 24.11 6.59 12.60
C LEU A 246 25.58 6.65 12.15
N LEU A 247 26.52 6.41 13.07
CA LEU A 247 27.94 6.31 12.74
C LEU A 247 28.20 5.14 11.78
N LEU A 248 27.68 3.94 12.09
CA LEU A 248 27.82 2.76 11.24
C LEU A 248 27.18 2.96 9.86
N SER A 249 26.02 3.61 9.78
CA SER A 249 25.38 3.97 8.51
C SER A 249 26.24 4.96 7.70
N SER A 250 26.88 5.91 8.37
CA SER A 250 27.80 6.86 7.70
C SER A 250 29.02 6.14 7.13
N VAL A 251 29.62 5.24 7.91
CA VAL A 251 30.72 4.37 7.45
C VAL A 251 30.26 3.50 6.28
N PHE A 252 29.08 2.88 6.37
CA PHE A 252 28.51 2.09 5.28
C PHE A 252 28.40 2.88 3.98
N ILE A 253 27.97 4.15 4.02
CA ILE A 253 27.87 5.00 2.82
C ILE A 253 29.24 5.18 2.16
N PHE A 254 30.31 5.41 2.94
CA PHE A 254 31.67 5.52 2.40
C PHE A 254 32.17 4.22 1.76
N PHE A 255 31.75 3.06 2.26
CA PHE A 255 32.17 1.75 1.76
C PHE A 255 31.11 1.04 0.90
N ALA A 256 30.04 1.73 0.49
CA ALA A 256 28.88 1.12 -0.13
C ALA A 256 29.24 0.36 -1.42
N ASP A 257 30.11 0.94 -2.26
CA ASP A 257 30.54 0.30 -3.50
C ASP A 257 31.30 -1.02 -3.25
N SER A 258 32.29 -0.98 -2.36
CA SER A 258 33.08 -2.17 -1.97
C SER A 258 32.21 -3.26 -1.35
N LEU A 259 31.27 -2.87 -0.48
CA LEU A 259 30.33 -3.81 0.15
C LEU A 259 29.38 -4.41 -0.89
N MET A 260 28.90 -3.63 -1.85
CA MET A 260 28.02 -4.13 -2.90
C MET A 260 28.73 -5.03 -3.89
N LYS A 261 30.02 -4.81 -4.18
CA LYS A 261 30.86 -5.77 -4.92
C LYS A 261 30.97 -7.11 -4.20
N LEU A 262 31.10 -7.10 -2.88
CA LEU A 262 31.11 -8.32 -2.07
C LEU A 262 29.74 -9.01 -2.07
N VAL A 263 28.64 -8.27 -1.99
CA VAL A 263 27.29 -8.86 -2.12
C VAL A 263 27.08 -9.45 -3.53
N ALA A 264 27.55 -8.76 -4.56
CA ALA A 264 27.50 -9.21 -5.95
C ALA A 264 28.32 -10.47 -6.18
N SER A 265 29.45 -10.66 -5.48
CA SER A 265 30.27 -11.88 -5.66
C SER A 265 29.60 -13.15 -5.11
N VAL A 266 28.69 -13.01 -4.14
CA VAL A 266 27.99 -14.15 -3.50
C VAL A 266 26.67 -14.50 -4.20
N SER A 267 26.06 -13.58 -4.94
CA SER A 267 24.76 -13.79 -5.59
C SER A 267 24.82 -13.51 -7.09
N PRO A 268 24.57 -14.53 -7.95
CA PRO A 268 24.53 -14.34 -9.41
C PRO A 268 23.52 -13.27 -9.84
N PHE A 269 22.38 -13.18 -9.15
CA PHE A 269 21.37 -12.16 -9.42
C PHE A 269 21.89 -10.74 -9.18
N TRP A 270 22.54 -10.50 -8.04
CA TRP A 270 23.08 -9.19 -7.73
C TRP A 270 24.28 -8.83 -8.60
N LYS A 271 25.10 -9.82 -8.98
CA LYS A 271 26.20 -9.66 -9.93
C LYS A 271 25.73 -9.06 -11.25
N ILE A 272 24.70 -9.66 -11.87
CA ILE A 272 24.17 -9.22 -13.17
C ILE A 272 23.68 -7.77 -13.10
N ILE A 273 22.94 -7.42 -12.04
CA ILE A 273 22.40 -6.05 -11.90
C ILE A 273 23.52 -5.05 -11.68
N TYR A 274 24.48 -5.38 -10.81
CA TYR A 274 25.58 -4.48 -10.46
C TYR A 274 26.52 -4.25 -11.65
N GLU A 275 26.92 -5.30 -12.36
CA GLU A 275 27.82 -5.18 -13.53
C GLU A 275 27.17 -4.43 -14.69
N ARG A 276 25.84 -4.57 -14.86
CA ARG A 276 25.12 -3.96 -15.98
C ARG A 276 24.67 -2.53 -15.73
N TYR A 277 24.27 -2.20 -14.50
CA TYR A 277 23.62 -0.93 -14.17
C TYR A 277 24.25 -0.18 -12.98
N GLY A 278 25.24 -0.79 -12.30
CA GLY A 278 25.98 -0.16 -11.22
C GLY A 278 25.29 -0.14 -9.85
N LEU A 279 25.88 0.63 -8.94
CA LEU A 279 25.51 0.70 -7.53
C LEU A 279 24.07 1.21 -7.30
N VAL A 280 23.70 2.32 -7.95
CA VAL A 280 22.41 3.00 -7.77
C VAL A 280 21.27 2.05 -8.16
N SER A 281 21.35 1.45 -9.35
CA SER A 281 20.41 0.45 -9.81
C SER A 281 20.35 -0.80 -8.94
N THR A 282 21.46 -1.20 -8.33
CA THR A 282 21.45 -2.33 -7.41
C THR A 282 20.69 -1.99 -6.14
N ILE A 283 20.86 -0.78 -5.59
CA ILE A 283 20.13 -0.29 -4.42
C ILE A 283 18.62 -0.18 -4.74
N PHE A 284 18.28 0.52 -5.82
CA PHE A 284 16.88 0.80 -6.21
C PHE A 284 16.21 -0.31 -7.02
N SER A 285 16.93 -1.39 -7.33
CA SER A 285 16.44 -2.52 -8.15
C SER A 285 16.00 -2.09 -9.56
N ARG A 286 16.80 -1.22 -10.19
CA ARG A 286 16.61 -0.59 -11.52
C ARG A 286 15.49 0.45 -11.63
N ARG A 287 14.87 0.87 -10.52
CA ARG A 287 13.84 1.93 -10.55
C ARG A 287 14.40 3.28 -10.98
N ASP A 288 15.68 3.53 -10.75
CA ASP A 288 16.42 4.67 -11.30
C ASP A 288 16.41 4.66 -12.83
N VAL A 289 16.60 3.51 -13.48
CA VAL A 289 16.51 3.39 -14.94
C VAL A 289 15.08 3.66 -15.41
N LEU A 290 14.09 3.05 -14.76
CA LEU A 290 12.67 3.31 -15.07
C LEU A 290 12.28 4.78 -14.86
N LEU A 291 12.87 5.44 -13.86
CA LEU A 291 12.67 6.87 -13.63
C LEU A 291 13.25 7.69 -14.78
N MET A 292 14.45 7.37 -15.27
CA MET A 292 15.02 8.05 -16.44
C MET A 292 14.15 7.85 -17.68
N ASP A 293 13.68 6.64 -17.95
CA ASP A 293 12.78 6.34 -19.09
C ASP A 293 11.48 7.16 -19.03
N VAL A 294 11.00 7.47 -17.82
CA VAL A 294 9.83 8.32 -17.62
C VAL A 294 10.18 9.81 -17.78
N LEU A 295 11.34 10.25 -17.29
CA LEU A 295 11.79 11.64 -17.47
C LEU A 295 11.96 11.98 -18.95
N ASP A 296 12.49 11.04 -19.75
CA ASP A 296 12.58 11.17 -21.21
C ASP A 296 11.19 11.27 -21.84
N TYR A 297 10.24 10.42 -21.42
CA TYR A 297 8.84 10.51 -21.85
C TYR A 297 8.20 11.88 -21.53
N ILE A 298 8.45 12.42 -20.33
CA ILE A 298 7.99 13.77 -19.96
C ILE A 298 8.58 14.81 -20.92
N GLY A 299 9.88 14.75 -21.18
CA GLY A 299 10.56 15.68 -22.08
C GLY A 299 10.00 15.67 -23.51
N GLU A 300 9.56 14.51 -23.99
CA GLU A 300 9.04 14.32 -25.35
C GLU A 300 7.53 14.57 -25.49
N HIS A 301 6.74 14.40 -24.42
CA HIS A 301 5.28 14.31 -24.55
C HIS A 301 4.47 15.20 -23.60
N TRP A 302 5.07 15.80 -22.57
CA TRP A 302 4.35 16.69 -21.67
C TRP A 302 4.31 18.13 -22.19
N TYR A 303 3.12 18.70 -22.23
CA TYR A 303 2.94 20.15 -22.30
C TYR A 303 3.01 20.76 -20.89
N TYR A 304 3.14 22.08 -20.83
CA TYR A 304 3.18 22.83 -19.56
C TYR A 304 2.03 22.46 -18.60
N LEU A 305 0.82 22.23 -19.13
CA LEU A 305 -0.35 21.89 -18.32
C LEU A 305 -0.29 20.47 -17.71
N ASN A 306 0.48 19.55 -18.31
CA ASN A 306 0.68 18.22 -17.72
C ASN A 306 1.50 18.28 -16.42
N TYR A 307 2.35 19.28 -16.23
CA TYR A 307 3.00 19.46 -14.92
C TYR A 307 1.99 19.82 -13.81
N LEU A 308 0.88 20.47 -14.17
CA LEU A 308 -0.18 20.84 -13.24
C LEU A 308 -1.13 19.68 -12.95
N PHE A 309 -1.54 18.96 -13.99
CA PHE A 309 -2.62 17.96 -13.94
C PHE A 309 -2.19 16.51 -14.19
N GLY A 310 -0.94 16.29 -14.58
CA GLY A 310 -0.37 14.97 -14.87
C GLY A 310 -0.68 14.49 -16.28
N GLY A 311 -0.70 13.17 -16.44
CA GLY A 311 -0.94 12.48 -17.70
C GLY A 311 0.28 11.61 -18.04
N ILE A 312 0.08 10.30 -18.12
CA ILE A 312 1.10 9.36 -18.56
C ILE A 312 0.41 8.11 -19.10
N ASP A 313 1.01 7.49 -20.12
CA ASP A 313 0.73 6.11 -20.51
C ASP A 313 1.29 5.17 -19.44
N TYR A 314 0.52 4.95 -18.38
CA TYR A 314 0.96 4.24 -17.19
C TYR A 314 1.13 2.75 -17.45
N PHE A 315 0.44 2.21 -18.47
CA PHE A 315 0.61 0.82 -18.88
C PHE A 315 2.05 0.56 -19.35
N ASN A 316 2.64 1.48 -20.12
CA ASN A 316 3.97 1.33 -20.67
C ASN A 316 5.07 2.06 -19.87
N LYS A 317 4.73 3.15 -19.17
CA LYS A 317 5.71 4.06 -18.54
C LYS A 317 5.39 4.23 -17.05
N ARG A 318 6.22 3.62 -16.20
CA ARG A 318 6.10 3.69 -14.74
C ARG A 318 7.48 3.70 -14.09
N SER A 319 7.68 4.58 -13.11
CA SER A 319 8.94 4.67 -12.35
C SER A 319 9.05 3.65 -11.21
N GLU A 320 7.89 3.21 -10.70
CA GLU A 320 7.72 2.41 -9.49
C GLU A 320 8.13 3.11 -8.18
N PHE A 321 8.30 4.44 -8.21
CA PHE A 321 8.39 5.27 -7.01
C PHE A 321 7.00 5.83 -6.69
N GLY A 322 6.39 5.46 -5.56
CA GLY A 322 4.96 5.68 -5.33
C GLY A 322 4.50 7.14 -5.42
N PHE A 323 5.27 8.07 -4.85
CA PHE A 323 4.95 9.51 -4.94
C PHE A 323 5.26 10.11 -6.31
N PHE A 324 6.26 9.60 -7.02
CA PHE A 324 6.55 10.04 -8.38
C PHE A 324 5.45 9.55 -9.33
N ASP A 325 5.08 8.27 -9.23
CA ASP A 325 3.96 7.67 -9.96
C ASP A 325 2.62 8.41 -9.70
N LEU A 326 2.38 8.88 -8.47
CA LEU A 326 1.23 9.72 -8.14
C LEU A 326 1.31 11.10 -8.82
N PHE A 327 2.49 11.73 -8.83
CA PHE A 327 2.72 12.99 -9.54
C PHE A 327 2.53 12.83 -11.05
N LEU A 328 3.03 11.75 -11.66
CA LEU A 328 2.85 11.49 -13.09
C LEU A 328 1.37 11.36 -13.44
N ALA A 329 0.60 10.67 -12.60
CA ALA A 329 -0.82 10.43 -12.87
C ALA A 329 -1.70 11.67 -12.69
N PHE A 330 -1.36 12.61 -11.79
CA PHE A 330 -2.27 13.71 -11.42
C PHE A 330 -1.64 15.11 -11.31
N GLY A 331 -0.35 15.25 -11.64
CA GLY A 331 0.40 16.51 -11.58
C GLY A 331 0.55 17.06 -10.16
N ILE A 332 1.08 18.28 -10.05
CA ILE A 332 1.30 18.91 -8.74
C ILE A 332 0.00 19.19 -7.99
N ILE A 333 -1.09 19.54 -8.70
CA ILE A 333 -2.37 19.87 -8.07
C ILE A 333 -2.97 18.61 -7.45
N GLY A 334 -3.06 17.52 -8.20
CA GLY A 334 -3.57 16.25 -7.69
C GLY A 334 -2.69 15.69 -6.58
N PHE A 335 -1.37 15.81 -6.70
CA PHE A 335 -0.44 15.45 -5.64
C PHE A 335 -0.76 16.17 -4.32
N LEU A 336 -0.96 17.50 -4.35
CA LEU A 336 -1.32 18.29 -3.17
C LEU A 336 -2.68 17.90 -2.60
N ILE A 337 -3.69 17.67 -3.44
CA ILE A 337 -5.02 17.18 -3.02
C ILE A 337 -4.87 15.84 -2.27
N TYR A 338 -4.06 14.92 -2.79
CA TYR A 338 -3.82 13.62 -2.19
C TYR A 338 -3.07 13.74 -0.84
N VAL A 339 -2.08 14.62 -0.73
CA VAL A 339 -1.38 14.89 0.54
C VAL A 339 -2.32 15.49 1.59
N ILE A 340 -3.21 16.42 1.20
CA ILE A 340 -4.25 16.96 2.09
C ILE A 340 -5.18 15.83 2.57
N PHE A 341 -5.59 14.95 1.66
CA PHE A 341 -6.39 13.78 1.98
C PHE A 341 -5.68 12.85 3.00
N LEU A 342 -4.41 12.50 2.76
CA LEU A 342 -3.61 11.70 3.70
C LEU A 342 -3.51 12.36 5.07
N LYS A 343 -3.18 13.65 5.11
CA LYS A 343 -3.09 14.42 6.36
C LYS A 343 -4.40 14.36 7.15
N GLN A 344 -5.52 14.57 6.48
CA GLN A 344 -6.82 14.67 7.13
C GLN A 344 -7.36 13.33 7.64
N TYR A 345 -7.22 12.26 6.86
CA TYR A 345 -7.90 10.98 7.14
C TYR A 345 -6.99 9.90 7.72
N PHE A 346 -5.67 10.07 7.65
CA PHE A 346 -4.70 9.08 8.15
C PHE A 346 -3.90 9.62 9.33
N LEU A 347 -3.47 10.88 9.29
CA LEU A 347 -2.57 11.46 10.31
C LEU A 347 -3.29 12.26 11.40
N LYS A 348 -4.46 12.83 11.11
CA LYS A 348 -5.15 13.73 12.03
C LYS A 348 -5.61 13.03 13.32
N ASP A 349 -5.30 13.66 14.45
CA ASP A 349 -5.60 13.22 15.82
C ASP A 349 -4.97 11.85 16.18
N GLN A 350 -3.87 11.48 15.51
CA GLN A 350 -3.08 10.31 15.85
C GLN A 350 -2.08 10.62 16.97
N GLU A 351 -1.70 9.60 17.73
CA GLU A 351 -0.56 9.69 18.64
C GLU A 351 0.76 9.82 17.88
N LYS A 352 1.76 10.47 18.48
CA LYS A 352 3.08 10.71 17.86
C LYS A 352 3.72 9.42 17.34
N VAL A 353 3.70 8.34 18.12
CA VAL A 353 4.30 7.06 17.70
C VAL A 353 3.58 6.50 16.47
N VAL A 354 2.25 6.62 16.40
CA VAL A 354 1.45 6.18 15.25
C VAL A 354 1.76 7.04 14.02
N VAL A 355 1.91 8.36 14.18
CA VAL A 355 2.34 9.25 13.10
C VAL A 355 3.69 8.80 12.53
N TYR A 356 4.68 8.49 13.38
CA TYR A 356 5.98 8.00 12.90
C TYR A 356 5.89 6.66 12.17
N LEU A 357 5.05 5.73 12.64
CA LEU A 357 4.82 4.46 11.95
C LEU A 357 4.17 4.66 10.58
N ILE A 358 3.19 5.57 10.48
CA ILE A 358 2.57 5.92 9.20
C ILE A 358 3.58 6.58 8.26
N LEU A 359 4.39 7.51 8.76
CA LEU A 359 5.43 8.17 7.95
C LEU A 359 6.50 7.18 7.48
N ALA A 360 6.86 6.18 8.30
CA ALA A 360 7.77 5.11 7.89
C ALA A 360 7.19 4.27 6.74
N LEU A 361 5.89 3.93 6.79
CA LEU A 361 5.19 3.24 5.72
C LEU A 361 5.15 4.09 4.43
N LEU A 362 4.85 5.39 4.54
CA LEU A 362 4.84 6.31 3.40
C LEU A 362 6.25 6.50 2.81
N PHE A 363 7.29 6.50 3.64
CA PHE A 363 8.66 6.54 3.17
C PHE A 363 9.02 5.29 2.36
N VAL A 364 8.56 4.12 2.78
CA VAL A 364 8.71 2.89 1.99
C VAL A 364 7.95 3.00 0.67
N GLU A 365 6.72 3.53 0.67
CA GLU A 365 5.97 3.80 -0.57
C GLU A 365 6.72 4.74 -1.52
N ALA A 366 7.38 5.76 -0.99
CA ALA A 366 8.19 6.66 -1.80
C ALA A 366 9.28 5.94 -2.59
N LEU A 367 9.87 4.87 -2.02
CA LEU A 367 11.02 4.17 -2.60
C LEU A 367 10.68 2.87 -3.32
N SER A 368 9.61 2.18 -2.93
CA SER A 368 9.23 0.88 -3.51
C SER A 368 8.03 0.92 -4.43
N GLY A 369 7.15 1.91 -4.22
CA GLY A 369 5.86 2.05 -4.87
C GLY A 369 4.90 0.89 -4.60
N GLY A 370 3.62 1.09 -4.93
CA GLY A 370 2.62 0.03 -4.94
C GLY A 370 1.55 0.13 -3.85
N LEU A 371 1.70 0.99 -2.84
CA LEU A 371 0.63 1.26 -1.88
C LEU A 371 -0.50 2.04 -2.53
N PHE A 372 -0.20 3.21 -3.12
CA PHE A 372 -1.24 4.14 -3.57
C PHE A 372 -2.05 3.59 -4.73
N ILE A 373 -1.39 2.90 -5.66
CA ILE A 373 -2.04 2.33 -6.84
C ILE A 373 -2.83 1.06 -6.50
N ASN A 374 -2.61 0.39 -5.38
CA ASN A 374 -3.28 -0.88 -5.09
C ASN A 374 -4.41 -0.72 -4.08
N VAL A 375 -5.61 -1.09 -4.53
CA VAL A 375 -6.86 -0.95 -3.76
C VAL A 375 -6.79 -1.61 -2.39
N VAL A 376 -6.36 -2.89 -2.32
CA VAL A 376 -6.39 -3.65 -1.05
C VAL A 376 -5.42 -3.06 -0.02
N PRO A 377 -4.11 -2.85 -0.32
CA PRO A 377 -3.20 -2.16 0.59
C PRO A 377 -3.66 -0.78 1.02
N MET A 378 -4.19 0.04 0.11
CA MET A 378 -4.60 1.41 0.42
C MET A 378 -5.83 1.43 1.35
N VAL A 379 -6.81 0.54 1.12
CA VAL A 379 -7.96 0.37 2.02
C VAL A 379 -7.50 -0.13 3.39
N LEU A 380 -6.60 -1.12 3.43
CA LEU A 380 -6.02 -1.61 4.67
C LEU A 380 -5.25 -0.52 5.44
N PHE A 381 -4.53 0.34 4.73
CA PHE A 381 -3.80 1.44 5.32
C PHE A 381 -4.74 2.44 6.00
N TYR A 382 -5.88 2.76 5.37
CA TYR A 382 -6.92 3.58 5.98
C TYR A 382 -7.53 2.90 7.21
N LEU A 383 -7.90 1.63 7.09
CA LEU A 383 -8.49 0.86 8.21
C LEU A 383 -7.51 0.74 9.38
N MET A 384 -6.21 0.55 9.11
CA MET A 384 -5.15 0.57 10.11
C MET A 384 -5.10 1.92 10.83
N ALA A 385 -5.06 3.03 10.08
CA ALA A 385 -5.03 4.37 10.67
C ALA A 385 -6.25 4.62 11.59
N GLN A 386 -7.46 4.23 11.17
CA GLN A 386 -8.66 4.33 11.99
C GLN A 386 -8.61 3.40 13.22
N TYR A 387 -8.11 2.18 13.07
CA TYR A 387 -7.99 1.22 14.16
C TYR A 387 -7.06 1.73 15.28
N LEU A 388 -5.89 2.25 14.89
CA LEU A 388 -4.91 2.77 15.83
C LEU A 388 -5.45 4.01 16.56
N LYS A 389 -6.14 4.91 15.85
CA LYS A 389 -6.81 6.08 16.44
C LYS A 389 -7.82 5.70 17.53
N ASN A 390 -8.67 4.71 17.28
CA ASN A 390 -9.74 4.34 18.21
C ASN A 390 -9.22 3.66 19.48
N ASN A 391 -8.18 2.83 19.38
CA ASN A 391 -7.59 2.19 20.57
C ASN A 391 -6.91 3.19 21.51
N ASN A 392 -6.49 4.35 21.01
CA ASN A 392 -5.89 5.41 21.82
C ASN A 392 -6.95 6.15 22.63
N ILE A 393 -8.09 6.45 21.99
CA ILE A 393 -9.21 7.14 22.64
C ILE A 393 -9.81 6.30 23.78
N ASN A 394 -9.94 4.99 23.58
CA ASN A 394 -10.53 4.11 24.59
C ASN A 394 -9.64 3.95 25.84
N GLU A 395 -8.30 3.94 25.67
CA GLU A 395 -7.38 3.90 26.81
C GLU A 395 -7.38 5.21 27.60
N ALA A 396 -7.36 6.35 26.92
CA ALA A 396 -7.49 7.65 27.60
C ALA A 396 -8.76 7.70 28.46
N LYS A 397 -9.91 7.26 27.92
CA LYS A 397 -11.18 7.20 28.66
C LYS A 397 -11.12 6.27 29.88
N ASN A 398 -10.48 5.10 29.76
CA ASN A 398 -10.36 4.15 30.88
C ASN A 398 -9.50 4.72 32.03
N ILE A 399 -8.41 5.44 31.73
CA ILE A 399 -7.56 6.10 32.73
C ILE A 399 -8.31 7.22 33.45
N PHE A 400 -9.10 8.02 32.72
CA PHE A 400 -9.92 9.07 33.34
C PHE A 400 -10.98 8.49 34.28
N ASN A 401 -11.65 7.40 33.90
CA ASN A 401 -12.69 6.77 34.71
C ASN A 401 -12.15 6.08 35.96
N SER A 402 -10.95 5.48 35.92
CA SER A 402 -10.32 4.88 37.11
C SER A 402 -9.87 5.92 38.16
N ASN A 403 -9.54 7.14 37.70
CA ASN A 403 -9.14 8.24 38.58
C ASN A 403 -10.34 9.00 39.18
N SER A 404 -11.53 8.91 38.58
CA SER A 404 -12.76 9.48 39.13
C SER A 404 -13.48 8.56 40.13
N SER A 405 -13.21 7.26 40.11
CA SER A 405 -13.78 6.29 41.07
C SER A 405 -12.92 6.10 42.33
N SER A 406 -11.78 6.77 42.39
CA SER A 406 -10.81 6.75 43.51
C SER A 406 -10.75 8.07 44.28
N ARG A 407 -11.67 8.99 43.99
CA ARG A 407 -12.00 10.19 44.76
C ARG A 407 -13.45 10.09 45.20
#